data_AF-A0A5K8A9H8-F1
#
_entry.id   AF-A0A5K8A9H8-F1
#
_cell.length_a   1.000
_cell.length_b   1.000
_cell.length_c   1.000
_cell.angle_alpha   90.00
_cell.angle_beta   90.00
_cell.angle_gamma   90.00
#
_symmetry.space_group_name_H-M   'P 1'
#
loop_
_entity.id
_entity.type
_entity.pdbx_description
1 polymer ?
#
loop_
_entity_poly.entity_id
_entity_poly.type
_entity_poly.pdbx_seq_one_letter_code
_entity_poly.pdbx_strand_id
1 'polypeptide(L)'
;MSSAKSLATKRQEILKNWFQVTVDSYPPDTARFLKSQKDPFANPVGQTTHQSLEALLDALISGAGRDTMAAALDPILRIRAVQTFTPSKATSFIFLLKQILRKHLAEDGRESGETMDGLDRQIDEMAMTAFDIYVACREKIYELKATESRNQFFGSLKRAGLIVETEADGPGL
;
A
#
# COMPACT_ATOMS: atom_id res chain seq x y z
N MET A 1 32.95 -0.36 -0.42
CA MET A 1 32.06 -1.20 -1.25
C MET A 1 30.62 -0.83 -0.91
N SER A 2 29.81 -0.46 -1.92
CA SER A 2 28.50 0.18 -1.76
C SER A 2 27.54 -0.61 -0.83
N SER A 3 26.76 0.13 -0.05
CA SER A 3 25.66 -0.37 0.81
C SER A 3 24.66 -1.21 0.03
N ALA A 4 24.38 -0.86 -1.22
CA ALA A 4 23.52 -1.60 -2.13
C ALA A 4 23.95 -3.07 -2.30
N LYS A 5 25.26 -3.36 -2.30
CA LYS A 5 25.77 -4.74 -2.45
C LYS A 5 25.53 -5.61 -1.21
N SER A 6 25.65 -5.02 -0.02
CA SER A 6 25.36 -5.71 1.25
C SER A 6 23.85 -6.00 1.36
N LEU A 7 23.01 -4.99 1.09
CA LEU A 7 21.56 -5.16 1.07
C LEU A 7 21.10 -6.20 0.04
N ALA A 8 21.71 -6.23 -1.15
CA ALA A 8 21.41 -7.24 -2.17
C ALA A 8 21.75 -8.67 -1.70
N THR A 9 22.81 -8.84 -0.91
CA THR A 9 23.21 -10.16 -0.39
C THR A 9 22.24 -10.65 0.68
N LYS A 10 21.71 -9.74 1.52
CA LYS A 10 20.72 -10.04 2.56
C LYS A 10 19.26 -9.85 2.10
N ARG A 11 19.02 -9.66 0.80
CA ARG A 11 17.72 -9.27 0.23
C ARG A 11 16.57 -10.18 0.70
N GLN A 12 16.77 -11.50 0.64
CA GLN A 12 15.72 -12.46 1.02
C GLN A 12 15.36 -12.37 2.51
N GLU A 13 16.35 -12.13 3.37
CA GLU A 13 16.13 -12.01 4.81
C GLU A 13 15.43 -10.69 5.16
N ILE A 14 15.86 -9.59 4.55
CA ILE A 14 15.21 -8.28 4.65
C ILE A 14 13.76 -8.39 4.21
N LEU A 15 13.50 -8.98 3.04
CA LEU A 15 12.15 -9.13 2.48
C LEU A 15 11.26 -9.99 3.39
N LYS A 16 11.79 -11.11 3.91
CA LYS A 16 11.06 -11.97 4.85
C LYS A 16 10.69 -11.21 6.13
N ASN A 17 11.63 -10.49 6.73
CA ASN A 17 11.40 -9.70 7.94
C ASN A 17 10.40 -8.57 7.66
N TRP A 18 10.51 -7.92 6.50
CA TRP A 18 9.63 -6.83 6.12
C TRP A 18 8.20 -7.30 5.84
N PHE A 19 8.04 -8.43 5.15
CA PHE A 19 6.75 -9.08 4.95
C PHE A 19 6.09 -9.45 6.27
N GLN A 20 6.84 -10.05 7.20
CA GLN A 20 6.36 -10.43 8.51
C GLN A 20 5.78 -9.22 9.27
N VAL A 21 6.56 -8.14 9.44
CA VAL A 21 6.09 -6.95 10.18
C VAL A 21 4.96 -6.23 9.45
N THR A 22 4.92 -6.30 8.12
CA THR A 22 3.82 -5.75 7.30
C THR A 22 2.53 -6.51 7.57
N VAL A 23 2.57 -7.83 7.58
CA VAL A 23 1.40 -8.68 7.83
C VAL A 23 0.96 -8.62 9.30
N ASP A 24 1.88 -8.40 10.24
CA ASP A 24 1.56 -8.20 11.66
C ASP A 24 0.73 -6.94 11.96
N SER A 25 0.59 -6.02 10.99
CA SER A 25 -0.32 -4.87 11.12
C SER A 25 -1.79 -5.21 10.90
N TYR A 26 -2.11 -6.41 10.40
CA TYR A 26 -3.48 -6.92 10.28
C TYR A 26 -3.97 -7.52 11.62
N PRO A 27 -5.29 -7.71 11.80
CA PRO A 27 -5.80 -8.46 12.94
C PRO A 27 -5.13 -9.83 13.09
N PRO A 28 -4.91 -10.35 14.31
CA PRO A 28 -4.10 -11.54 14.55
C PRO A 28 -4.46 -12.77 13.70
N ASP A 29 -5.76 -13.05 13.54
CA ASP A 29 -6.22 -14.20 12.74
C ASP A 29 -5.92 -14.01 11.25
N THR A 30 -6.13 -12.81 10.72
CA THR A 30 -5.76 -12.45 9.36
C THR A 30 -4.25 -12.55 9.17
N ALA A 31 -3.46 -12.02 10.10
CA ALA A 31 -2.00 -12.08 10.04
C ALA A 31 -1.50 -13.53 10.04
N ARG A 32 -2.09 -14.40 10.87
CA ARG A 32 -1.78 -15.84 10.91
C ARG A 32 -2.10 -16.51 9.57
N PHE A 33 -3.30 -16.27 9.03
CA PHE A 33 -3.73 -16.83 7.75
C PHE A 33 -2.80 -16.43 6.60
N LEU A 34 -2.50 -15.13 6.47
CA LEU A 34 -1.66 -14.58 5.41
C LEU A 34 -0.23 -15.14 5.42
N LYS A 35 0.27 -15.61 6.57
CA LYS A 35 1.59 -16.25 6.70
C LYS A 35 1.54 -17.76 6.46
N SER A 36 0.47 -18.42 6.88
CA SER A 36 0.38 -19.89 6.81
C SER A 36 -0.07 -20.40 5.45
N GLN A 37 -0.94 -19.66 4.75
CA GLN A 37 -1.47 -20.08 3.47
C GLN A 37 -0.50 -19.72 2.34
N LYS A 38 0.03 -20.74 1.66
CA LYS A 38 1.04 -20.58 0.61
C LYS A 38 0.46 -20.53 -0.80
N ASP A 39 -0.75 -21.06 -1.00
CA ASP A 39 -1.39 -21.02 -2.31
C ASP A 39 -1.77 -19.57 -2.69
N PRO A 40 -1.24 -19.01 -3.79
CA PRO A 40 -1.55 -17.64 -4.22
C PRO A 40 -3.04 -17.41 -4.53
N PHE A 41 -3.76 -18.47 -4.96
CA PHE A 41 -5.19 -18.36 -5.24
C PHE A 41 -6.00 -18.27 -3.94
N ALA A 42 -5.65 -19.05 -2.92
CA ALA A 42 -6.26 -18.97 -1.60
C ALA A 42 -5.77 -17.77 -0.78
N ASN A 43 -4.61 -17.19 -1.10
CA ASN A 43 -4.00 -16.05 -0.39
C ASN A 43 -3.55 -14.91 -1.33
N PRO A 44 -4.49 -14.29 -2.06
CA PRO A 44 -4.15 -13.22 -3.00
C PRO A 44 -3.58 -11.99 -2.28
N VAL A 45 -4.07 -11.67 -1.07
CA VAL A 45 -3.59 -10.53 -0.28
C VAL A 45 -2.14 -10.72 0.15
N GLY A 46 -1.79 -11.91 0.65
CA GLY A 46 -0.42 -12.23 1.04
C GLY A 46 0.52 -12.19 -0.16
N GLN A 47 0.10 -12.77 -1.28
CA GLN A 47 0.90 -12.77 -2.51
C GLN A 47 1.14 -11.35 -3.05
N THR A 48 0.09 -10.53 -3.18
CA THR A 48 0.23 -9.14 -3.64
C THR A 48 1.08 -8.32 -2.67
N THR A 49 0.92 -8.51 -1.36
CA THR A 49 1.76 -7.86 -0.36
C THR A 49 3.22 -8.22 -0.56
N HIS A 50 3.55 -9.50 -0.71
CA HIS A 50 4.92 -9.96 -0.92
C HIS A 50 5.54 -9.36 -2.19
N GLN A 51 4.82 -9.41 -3.31
CA GLN A 51 5.28 -8.86 -4.60
C GLN A 51 5.51 -7.35 -4.55
N SER A 52 4.61 -6.59 -3.91
CA SER A 52 4.79 -5.15 -3.70
C SER A 52 6.05 -4.86 -2.87
N LEU A 53 6.25 -5.55 -1.74
CA LEU A 53 7.42 -5.34 -0.90
C LEU A 53 8.72 -5.74 -1.62
N GLU A 54 8.69 -6.80 -2.40
CA GLU A 54 9.82 -7.24 -3.20
C GLU A 54 10.23 -6.18 -4.22
N ALA A 55 9.27 -5.67 -4.99
CA ALA A 55 9.51 -4.62 -5.98
C ALA A 55 9.98 -3.30 -5.33
N LEU A 56 9.47 -2.95 -4.14
CA LEU A 56 9.92 -1.78 -3.40
C LEU A 56 11.35 -1.91 -2.88
N LEU A 57 11.72 -3.09 -2.40
CA LEU A 57 13.09 -3.36 -1.95
C LEU A 57 14.05 -3.30 -3.14
N ASP A 58 13.67 -3.85 -4.30
CA ASP A 58 14.47 -3.76 -5.52
C ASP A 58 14.62 -2.32 -6.02
N ALA A 59 13.53 -1.54 -5.98
CA ALA A 59 13.55 -0.12 -6.32
C ALA A 59 14.50 0.65 -5.39
N LEU A 60 14.49 0.37 -4.10
CA LEU A 60 15.39 0.99 -3.12
C LEU A 60 16.85 0.62 -3.38
N ILE A 61 17.15 -0.67 -3.61
CA ILE A 61 18.53 -1.15 -3.85
C ILE A 61 19.09 -0.61 -5.17
N SER A 62 18.27 -0.52 -6.21
CA SER A 62 18.67 -0.03 -7.53
C SER A 62 18.64 1.49 -7.67
N GLY A 63 18.06 2.21 -6.70
CA GLY A 63 17.86 3.65 -6.79
C GLY A 63 16.83 4.05 -7.86
N ALA A 64 15.82 3.20 -8.10
CA ALA A 64 14.75 3.49 -9.03
C ALA A 64 13.95 4.73 -8.59
N GLY A 65 13.40 5.45 -9.56
CA GLY A 65 12.70 6.70 -9.32
C GLY A 65 11.31 6.55 -8.67
N ARG A 66 10.72 7.70 -8.34
CA ARG A 66 9.41 7.82 -7.71
C ARG A 66 8.30 7.03 -8.41
N ASP A 67 8.26 7.03 -9.74
CA ASP A 67 7.19 6.37 -10.50
C ASP A 67 7.22 4.84 -10.32
N THR A 68 8.42 4.25 -10.29
CA THR A 68 8.60 2.81 -10.03
C THR A 68 8.14 2.47 -8.62
N MET A 69 8.50 3.29 -7.62
CA MET A 69 8.05 3.10 -6.24
C MET A 69 6.52 3.26 -6.13
N ALA A 70 5.93 4.25 -6.79
CA ALA A 70 4.49 4.48 -6.80
C ALA A 70 3.73 3.27 -7.38
N ALA A 71 4.20 2.72 -8.51
CA ALA A 71 3.62 1.53 -9.12
C ALA A 71 3.70 0.30 -8.20
N ALA A 72 4.79 0.13 -7.46
CA ALA A 72 4.95 -0.97 -6.52
C ALA A 72 4.13 -0.80 -5.22
N LEU A 73 3.92 0.44 -4.77
CA LEU A 73 3.10 0.80 -3.60
C LEU A 73 1.60 0.61 -3.84
N ASP A 74 1.13 0.91 -5.04
CA ASP A 74 -0.30 1.00 -5.36
C ASP A 74 -1.12 -0.27 -5.02
N PRO A 75 -0.69 -1.50 -5.36
CA PRO A 75 -1.46 -2.71 -5.06
C PRO A 75 -1.70 -2.94 -3.57
N ILE A 76 -0.66 -2.86 -2.74
CA ILE A 76 -0.77 -3.07 -1.29
C ILE A 76 -1.60 -1.97 -0.61
N LEU A 77 -1.46 -0.72 -1.06
CA LEU A 77 -2.22 0.40 -0.48
C LEU A 77 -3.69 0.37 -0.86
N ARG A 78 -4.03 -0.04 -2.08
CA ARG A 78 -5.42 -0.25 -2.49
C ARG A 78 -6.10 -1.33 -1.66
N ILE A 79 -5.42 -2.46 -1.43
CA ILE A 79 -5.91 -3.52 -0.54
C ILE A 79 -6.15 -2.96 0.87
N ARG A 80 -5.18 -2.25 1.45
CA ARG A 80 -5.30 -1.65 2.79
C ARG A 80 -6.39 -0.59 2.89
N ALA A 81 -6.66 0.14 1.80
CA ALA A 81 -7.75 1.11 1.72
C ALA A 81 -9.12 0.43 1.78
N VAL A 82 -9.29 -0.67 1.03
CA VAL A 82 -10.50 -1.52 1.09
C VAL A 82 -10.68 -2.15 2.47
N GLN A 83 -9.58 -2.57 3.11
CA GLN A 83 -9.56 -3.11 4.48
C GLN A 83 -9.75 -2.04 5.57
N THR A 84 -10.08 -0.80 5.20
CA THR A 84 -10.45 0.28 6.11
C THR A 84 -9.39 0.66 7.16
N PHE A 85 -8.11 0.44 6.86
CA PHE A 85 -7.01 0.88 7.74
C PHE A 85 -7.07 2.39 8.01
N THR A 86 -6.42 2.88 9.06
CA THR A 86 -6.14 4.33 9.16
C THR A 86 -4.96 4.66 8.25
N PRO A 87 -4.80 5.92 7.79
CA PRO A 87 -3.65 6.30 6.97
C PRO A 87 -2.31 5.91 7.62
N SER A 88 -2.16 6.17 8.92
CA SER A 88 -0.96 5.81 9.69
C SER A 88 -0.68 4.30 9.72
N LYS A 89 -1.70 3.47 9.93
CA LYS A 89 -1.53 2.00 9.91
C LYS A 89 -1.30 1.47 8.49
N ALA A 90 -1.87 2.11 7.49
CA ALA A 90 -1.74 1.69 6.10
C ALA A 90 -0.30 1.90 5.58
N THR A 91 0.38 2.95 6.01
CA THR A 91 1.74 3.30 5.55
C THR A 91 2.86 2.92 6.53
N SER A 92 2.54 2.56 7.78
CA SER A 92 3.55 2.29 8.82
C SER A 92 4.64 1.29 8.45
N PHE A 93 4.31 0.29 7.63
CA PHE A 93 5.25 -0.74 7.19
C PHE A 93 6.49 -0.17 6.49
N ILE A 94 6.36 0.98 5.83
CA ILE A 94 7.45 1.66 5.12
C ILE A 94 8.52 2.13 6.12
N PHE A 95 8.10 2.72 7.24
CA PHE A 95 9.02 3.18 8.29
C PHE A 95 9.70 2.02 9.02
N LEU A 96 9.02 0.88 9.16
CA LEU A 96 9.61 -0.32 9.77
C LEU A 96 10.80 -0.86 8.97
N LEU A 97 10.86 -0.59 7.66
CA LEU A 97 12.01 -0.96 6.83
C LEU A 97 13.29 -0.32 7.35
N LYS A 98 13.24 0.92 7.86
CA LYS A 98 14.42 1.63 8.38
C LYS A 98 15.11 0.83 9.50
N GLN A 99 14.33 0.24 10.41
CA GLN A 99 14.86 -0.56 11.50
C GLN A 99 15.47 -1.89 11.01
N ILE A 100 14.82 -2.52 10.03
CA ILE A 100 15.29 -3.77 9.41
C ILE A 100 16.63 -3.53 8.70
N LEU A 101 16.75 -2.45 7.93
CA LEU A 101 17.99 -2.12 7.23
C LEU A 101 19.13 -1.78 8.19
N ARG A 102 18.88 -0.98 9.25
CA ARG A 102 19.90 -0.68 10.27
C ARG A 102 20.46 -1.96 10.89
N LYS A 103 19.59 -2.88 11.31
CA LYS A 103 20.00 -4.17 11.88
C LYS A 103 20.94 -4.93 10.95
N HIS A 104 20.57 -5.07 9.67
CA HIS A 104 21.36 -5.84 8.72
C HIS A 104 22.67 -5.15 8.30
N LEU A 105 22.70 -3.82 8.25
CA LEU A 105 23.92 -3.05 7.98
C LEU A 105 24.88 -3.05 9.17
N ALA A 106 24.36 -3.00 10.40
CA ALA A 106 25.16 -3.08 11.63
C ALA A 106 25.88 -4.44 11.74
N GLU A 107 25.18 -5.54 11.44
CA GLU A 107 25.76 -6.90 11.37
C GLU A 107 26.94 -7.01 10.38
N ASP A 108 26.95 -6.20 9.32
CA ASP A 108 28.02 -6.19 8.32
C ASP A 108 29.14 -5.18 8.65
N GLY A 109 29.03 -4.46 9.77
CA GLY A 109 29.93 -3.36 10.13
C GLY A 109 29.87 -2.17 9.15
N ARG A 110 28.73 -2.01 8.44
CA ARG A 110 28.52 -1.02 7.38
C ARG A 110 27.49 0.06 7.73
N GLU A 111 27.04 0.09 8.96
CA GLU A 111 26.25 1.19 9.47
C GLU A 111 27.16 2.43 9.60
N SER A 112 27.21 3.25 8.55
CA SER A 112 27.71 4.61 8.64
C SER A 112 26.54 5.59 8.59
N GLY A 113 26.67 6.71 9.32
CA GLY A 113 25.63 7.76 9.34
C GLY A 113 25.22 8.19 7.93
N GLU A 114 26.19 8.55 7.09
CA GLU A 114 25.95 8.99 5.70
C GLU A 114 25.21 7.96 4.84
N THR A 115 25.51 6.66 5.02
CA THR A 115 24.84 5.59 4.27
C THR A 115 23.38 5.47 4.69
N MET A 116 23.12 5.53 5.99
CA MET A 116 21.78 5.39 6.54
C MET A 116 20.93 6.64 6.24
N ASP A 117 21.52 7.83 6.25
CA ASP A 117 20.83 9.09 5.94
C ASP A 117 20.23 9.09 4.53
N GLY A 118 20.98 8.58 3.54
CA GLY A 118 20.48 8.45 2.16
C GLY A 118 19.30 7.48 2.04
N LEU A 119 19.38 6.33 2.73
CA LEU A 119 18.30 5.35 2.77
C LEU A 119 17.08 5.89 3.53
N ASP A 120 17.29 6.56 4.66
CA ASP A 120 16.23 7.15 5.46
C ASP A 120 15.44 8.17 4.63
N ARG A 121 16.13 9.03 3.88
CA ARG A 121 15.50 10.00 2.98
C ARG A 121 14.65 9.32 1.90
N GLN A 122 15.18 8.30 1.23
CA GLN A 122 14.43 7.56 0.21
C GLN A 122 13.19 6.87 0.79
N ILE A 123 13.31 6.32 2.01
CA ILE A 123 12.17 5.68 2.69
C ILE A 123 11.12 6.72 3.11
N ASP A 124 11.52 7.92 3.53
CA ASP A 124 10.58 9.00 3.84
C ASP A 124 9.86 9.51 2.58
N GLU A 125 10.57 9.63 1.46
CA GLU A 125 9.97 9.96 0.15
C GLU A 125 8.99 8.88 -0.32
N MET A 126 9.32 7.60 -0.09
CA MET A 126 8.41 6.47 -0.31
C MET A 126 7.16 6.57 0.58
N ALA A 127 7.31 6.93 1.84
CA ALA A 127 6.19 7.06 2.78
C ALA A 127 5.24 8.20 2.40
N MET A 128 5.78 9.34 1.96
CA MET A 128 4.96 10.45 1.44
C MET A 128 4.15 10.02 0.22
N THR A 129 4.81 9.35 -0.75
CA THR A 129 4.15 8.84 -1.97
C THR A 129 3.05 7.82 -1.61
N ALA A 130 3.31 6.96 -0.62
CA ALA A 130 2.34 5.99 -0.15
C ALA A 130 1.13 6.63 0.52
N PHE A 131 1.33 7.71 1.27
CA PHE A 131 0.24 8.46 1.88
C PHE A 131 -0.70 9.03 0.81
N ASP A 132 -0.15 9.68 -0.21
CA ASP A 132 -0.94 10.26 -1.31
C ASP A 132 -1.78 9.20 -2.02
N ILE A 133 -1.16 8.06 -2.39
CA ILE A 133 -1.85 6.94 -3.04
C ILE A 133 -2.96 6.39 -2.16
N TYR A 134 -2.69 6.20 -0.87
CA TYR A 134 -3.68 5.67 0.08
C TYR A 134 -4.89 6.59 0.23
N VAL A 135 -4.65 7.90 0.37
CA VAL A 135 -5.71 8.91 0.50
C VAL A 135 -6.55 8.95 -0.78
N ALA A 136 -5.93 8.96 -1.97
CA ALA A 136 -6.63 8.91 -3.24
C ALA A 136 -7.53 7.65 -3.36
N CYS A 137 -7.06 6.49 -2.90
CA CYS A 137 -7.87 5.28 -2.85
C CYS A 137 -9.09 5.44 -1.91
N ARG A 138 -8.91 6.06 -0.74
CA ARG A 138 -10.01 6.30 0.21
C ARG A 138 -11.02 7.31 -0.30
N GLU A 139 -10.57 8.39 -0.91
CA GLU A 139 -11.43 9.37 -1.58
C GLU A 139 -12.28 8.70 -2.64
N LYS A 140 -11.68 7.86 -3.49
CA LYS A 140 -12.43 7.12 -4.51
C LYS A 140 -13.49 6.20 -3.91
N ILE A 141 -13.16 5.48 -2.84
CA ILE A 141 -14.12 4.62 -2.12
C ILE A 141 -15.28 5.46 -1.56
N TYR A 142 -15.01 6.64 -1.01
CA TYR A 142 -16.07 7.50 -0.48
C TYR A 142 -16.94 8.12 -1.57
N GLU A 143 -16.36 8.55 -2.69
CA GLU A 143 -17.10 9.03 -3.86
C GLU A 143 -18.06 7.95 -4.38
N LEU A 144 -17.60 6.70 -4.49
CA LEU A 144 -18.42 5.56 -4.90
C LEU A 144 -19.57 5.31 -3.92
N LYS A 145 -19.29 5.33 -2.61
CA LYS A 145 -20.32 5.17 -1.56
C LYS A 145 -21.38 6.27 -1.60
N ALA A 146 -20.96 7.52 -1.77
CA ALA A 146 -21.87 8.67 -1.86
C ALA A 146 -22.75 8.58 -3.12
N THR A 147 -22.15 8.24 -4.26
CA THR A 147 -22.87 8.07 -5.53
C THR A 147 -23.90 6.94 -5.44
N GLU A 148 -23.50 5.80 -4.87
CA GLU A 148 -24.39 4.64 -4.71
C GLU A 148 -25.55 4.96 -3.76
N SER A 149 -25.27 5.60 -2.61
CA SER A 149 -26.32 6.02 -1.67
C SER A 149 -27.33 6.97 -2.32
N ARG A 150 -26.85 7.93 -3.12
CA ARG A 150 -27.70 8.83 -3.90
C ARG A 150 -28.57 8.06 -4.88
N ASN A 151 -27.98 7.14 -5.66
CA ASN A 151 -28.70 6.36 -6.66
C ASN A 151 -29.78 5.47 -6.01
N GLN A 152 -29.48 4.83 -4.87
CA GLN A 152 -30.44 4.03 -4.11
C GLN A 152 -31.61 4.87 -3.58
N PHE A 153 -31.33 6.09 -3.10
CA PHE A 153 -32.36 7.02 -2.64
C PHE A 153 -33.31 7.42 -3.79
N PHE A 154 -32.77 7.90 -4.91
CA PHE A 154 -33.57 8.25 -6.09
C PHE A 154 -34.34 7.05 -6.64
N GLY A 155 -33.70 5.87 -6.72
CA GLY A 155 -34.36 4.64 -7.17
C GLY A 155 -35.50 4.21 -6.26
N SER A 156 -35.43 4.50 -4.96
CA SER A 156 -36.52 4.21 -4.01
C SER A 156 -37.68 5.20 -4.14
N LEU A 157 -37.39 6.49 -4.32
CA LEU A 157 -38.43 7.50 -4.59
C LEU A 157 -39.15 7.26 -5.93
N LYS A 158 -38.41 6.89 -6.97
CA LYS A 158 -38.99 6.51 -8.28
C LYS A 158 -39.92 5.31 -8.15
N ARG A 159 -39.50 4.24 -7.45
CA ARG A 159 -40.34 3.06 -7.20
C ARG A 159 -41.60 3.37 -6.36
N ALA A 160 -41.52 4.35 -5.46
CA ALA A 160 -42.66 4.80 -4.68
C ALA A 160 -43.61 5.76 -5.44
N GLY A 161 -43.29 6.10 -6.70
CA GLY A 161 -44.05 7.06 -7.50
C GLY A 161 -43.95 8.51 -7.01
N LEU A 162 -42.97 8.81 -6.13
CA LEU A 162 -42.78 10.13 -5.53
C LEU A 162 -41.97 11.08 -6.42
N ILE A 163 -41.35 10.56 -7.48
CA ILE A 163 -40.64 11.33 -8.50
C ILE A 163 -41.09 10.81 -9.86
N VAL A 164 -41.54 11.75 -10.71
CA VAL A 164 -41.77 11.52 -12.15
C VAL A 164 -40.61 12.17 -12.88
N GLU A 165 -39.96 11.42 -13.77
CA GLU A 165 -39.01 12.01 -14.72
C GLU A 165 -39.81 12.96 -15.62
N THR A 166 -39.67 14.25 -15.39
CA THR A 166 -40.14 15.25 -16.34
C THR A 166 -39.16 15.19 -17.50
N GLU A 167 -39.66 14.85 -18.70
CA GLU A 167 -38.87 14.99 -19.91
C GLU A 167 -38.33 16.42 -19.93
N ALA A 168 -37.00 16.55 -20.00
CA ALA A 168 -36.39 17.85 -20.20
C ALA A 168 -36.97 18.39 -21.50
N ASP A 169 -37.79 19.44 -21.39
CA ASP A 169 -38.36 20.15 -22.52
C ASP A 169 -37.19 20.46 -23.46
N GLY A 170 -37.15 19.74 -24.59
CA GLY A 170 -36.13 19.98 -25.61
C GLY A 170 -36.21 21.45 -26.02
N PRO A 171 -35.10 22.06 -26.48
CA PRO A 171 -35.12 23.48 -26.83
C PRO A 171 -36.24 23.70 -27.86
N GLY A 172 -37.30 24.38 -27.42
CA GLY A 172 -38.44 24.72 -28.25
C GLY A 172 -37.95 25.51 -29.46
N LEU A 173 -38.19 24.95 -30.64
CA LEU A 173 -38.07 25.66 -31.93
C LEU A 173 -39.16 26.72 -32.06
#